data_AF-A0AAE3ZJ60-F1
#
_entry.id   AF-A0AAE3ZJ60-F1
#
_cell.length_a   1.000
_cell.length_b   1.000
_cell.length_c   1.000
_cell.angle_alpha   90.00
_cell.angle_beta   90.00
_cell.angle_gamma   90.00
#
_symmetry.space_group_name_H-M   'P 1'
#
loop_
_entity.id
_entity.type
_entity.pdbx_description
1 polymer ?
#
loop_
_entity_poly.entity_id
_entity_poly.type
_entity_poly.pdbx_seq_one_letter_code
_entity_poly.pdbx_strand_id
1 'polypeptide(L)'
;MIPTLDFAALDTVPLRSAVTVPGLEHPSLLAVLTAAMPGVQHSRKSLRTEVDEHTLIDLLTGSAVRVLISWDRQLGRTRTSIAEIGPRPLWDEVVAYLGEWERHSRTIPEHWGEQG
;
A
#
# COMPACT_ATOMS: atom_id res chain seq x y z
N MET A 1 -9.41 -21.85 7.95
CA MET A 1 -7.95 -22.12 7.89
C MET A 1 -7.34 -20.89 7.25
N ILE A 2 -6.63 -20.05 8.02
CA ILE A 2 -5.93 -18.90 7.46
C ILE A 2 -4.79 -19.50 6.63
N PRO A 3 -4.70 -19.27 5.31
CA PRO A 3 -3.57 -19.76 4.54
C PRO A 3 -2.30 -19.25 5.20
N THR A 4 -1.36 -20.15 5.46
CA THR A 4 -0.04 -19.79 5.99
C THR A 4 0.70 -19.10 4.87
N LEU A 5 0.41 -17.81 4.67
CA LEU A 5 1.09 -17.03 3.66
C LEU A 5 2.53 -16.86 4.10
N ASP A 6 3.46 -17.32 3.27
CA ASP A 6 4.86 -17.02 3.46
C ASP A 6 5.11 -15.59 3.03
N PHE A 7 4.93 -14.64 3.95
CA PHE A 7 5.23 -13.24 3.70
C PHE A 7 6.72 -13.03 3.39
N ALA A 8 7.62 -13.98 3.70
CA ALA A 8 9.00 -13.92 3.25
C ALA A 8 9.13 -14.16 1.73
N ALA A 9 8.15 -14.82 1.10
CA ALA A 9 8.13 -14.95 -0.36
C ALA A 9 8.02 -13.58 -1.04
N LEU A 10 7.36 -12.59 -0.42
CA LEU A 10 7.25 -11.22 -0.91
C LEU A 10 8.62 -10.59 -1.17
N ASP A 11 9.64 -11.01 -0.40
CA ASP A 11 10.99 -10.48 -0.58
C ASP A 11 11.66 -10.93 -1.87
N THR A 12 11.30 -12.13 -2.33
CA THR A 12 11.86 -12.77 -3.52
C THR A 12 11.11 -12.41 -4.81
N VAL A 13 9.90 -11.85 -4.69
CA VAL A 13 9.10 -11.47 -5.85
C VAL A 13 9.72 -10.26 -6.56
N PRO A 14 9.89 -10.33 -7.90
CA PRO A 14 10.42 -9.22 -8.66
C PRO A 14 9.58 -7.95 -8.51
N LEU A 15 10.27 -6.83 -8.30
CA LEU A 15 9.65 -5.52 -8.31
C LEU A 15 9.27 -5.12 -9.73
N ARG A 16 8.03 -4.65 -9.91
CA ARG A 16 7.53 -4.03 -11.15
C ARG A 16 7.22 -2.56 -10.92
N SER A 17 7.37 -1.73 -11.95
CA SER A 17 6.96 -0.31 -11.86
C SER A 17 5.46 -0.20 -11.60
N ALA A 18 5.07 0.79 -10.82
CA ALA A 18 3.68 1.07 -10.46
C ALA A 18 3.41 2.58 -10.48
N VAL A 19 2.12 2.93 -10.41
CA VAL A 19 1.70 4.33 -10.27
C VAL A 19 2.20 4.91 -8.95
N THR A 20 2.60 6.17 -8.96
CA THR A 20 2.94 6.89 -7.73
C THR A 20 1.65 7.44 -7.14
N VAL A 21 1.35 7.08 -5.89
CA VAL A 21 0.18 7.56 -5.16
C VAL A 21 0.63 8.45 -3.99
N PRO A 22 0.36 9.77 -4.03
CA PRO A 22 0.79 10.69 -2.97
C PRO A 22 0.28 10.32 -1.58
N GLY A 23 -0.91 9.71 -1.50
CA GLY A 23 -1.53 9.27 -0.24
C GLY A 23 -0.69 8.29 0.60
N LEU A 24 0.26 7.55 0.02
CA LEU A 24 1.09 6.58 0.74
C LEU A 24 2.07 7.21 1.74
N GLU A 25 2.52 8.42 1.49
CA GLU A 25 3.44 9.13 2.39
C GLU A 25 2.69 10.07 3.34
N HIS A 26 1.35 10.10 3.27
CA HIS A 26 0.56 10.99 4.07
C HIS A 26 0.45 10.51 5.53
N PRO A 27 0.53 11.40 6.53
CA PRO A 27 0.39 11.03 7.94
C PRO A 27 -0.91 10.28 8.28
N SER A 28 -2.00 10.61 7.57
CA SER A 28 -3.32 9.99 7.74
C SER A 28 -3.49 8.62 7.07
N LEU A 29 -2.46 8.07 6.40
CA LEU A 29 -2.58 6.79 5.67
C LEU A 29 -3.16 5.68 6.56
N LEU A 30 -2.68 5.55 7.80
CA LEU A 30 -3.14 4.49 8.70
C LEU A 30 -4.64 4.60 8.99
N ALA A 31 -5.15 5.81 9.19
CA ALA A 31 -6.58 6.04 9.43
C ALA A 31 -7.41 5.70 8.19
N VAL A 32 -6.91 6.04 6.99
CA VAL A 32 -7.54 5.68 5.72
C VAL A 32 -7.60 4.17 5.54
N LEU A 33 -6.47 3.47 5.74
CA LEU A 33 -6.43 2.01 5.64
C LEU A 33 -7.34 1.34 6.67
N THR A 34 -7.41 1.87 7.89
CA THR A 34 -8.28 1.32 8.94
C THR A 34 -9.76 1.44 8.56
N ALA A 35 -10.15 2.57 7.96
CA ALA A 35 -11.52 2.81 7.52
C ALA A 35 -11.86 1.99 6.26
N ALA A 36 -11.00 2.01 5.24
CA ALA A 36 -11.28 1.39 3.95
C ALA A 36 -11.01 -0.12 3.92
N MET A 37 -10.04 -0.58 4.70
CA MET A 37 -9.45 -1.92 4.62
C MET A 37 -9.08 -2.45 6.03
N PRO A 38 -10.05 -2.69 6.93
CA PRO A 38 -9.79 -2.97 8.35
C PRO A 38 -8.95 -4.24 8.64
N GLY A 39 -8.73 -5.11 7.65
CA GLY A 39 -7.83 -6.27 7.73
C GLY A 39 -6.39 -6.03 7.28
N VAL A 40 -6.08 -4.84 6.76
CA VAL A 40 -4.78 -4.49 6.20
C VAL A 40 -3.86 -3.89 7.27
N GLN A 41 -2.76 -4.58 7.53
CA GLN A 41 -1.66 -4.05 8.33
C GLN A 41 -0.70 -3.26 7.44
N HIS A 42 -0.22 -2.13 7.94
CA HIS A 42 0.76 -1.29 7.28
C HIS A 42 2.02 -1.14 8.12
N SER A 43 3.18 -1.23 7.48
CA SER A 43 4.46 -0.85 8.06
C SER A 43 5.27 -0.03 7.06
N ARG A 44 6.13 0.85 7.58
CA ARG A 44 7.08 1.64 6.78
C ARG A 44 8.48 1.44 7.34
N LYS A 45 9.45 1.34 6.44
CA LYS A 45 10.87 1.31 6.74
C LYS A 45 11.63 2.19 5.76
N SER A 46 12.37 3.17 6.27
CA SER A 46 13.32 3.92 5.43
C SER A 46 14.57 3.08 5.22
N LEU A 47 14.84 2.70 3.97
CA LEU A 47 16.01 1.88 3.63
C LEU A 47 17.26 2.75 3.50
N ARG A 48 17.11 3.93 2.87
CA ARG A 48 18.17 4.93 2.63
C ARG A 48 17.52 6.32 2.55
N THR A 49 18.33 7.39 2.48
CA THR A 49 17.91 8.80 2.48
C THR A 49 16.83 9.18 1.46
N GLU A 50 16.65 8.39 0.40
CA GLU A 50 15.69 8.66 -0.68
C GLU A 50 14.89 7.42 -1.08
N VAL A 51 14.87 6.39 -0.21
CA VAL A 51 14.16 5.14 -0.48
C VAL A 51 13.40 4.70 0.76
N ASP A 52 12.09 4.71 0.63
CA ASP A 52 11.16 4.17 1.61
C ASP A 52 10.53 2.87 1.10
N GLU A 53 10.40 1.92 2.02
CA GLU A 53 9.69 0.67 1.81
C GLU A 53 8.42 0.70 2.65
N HIS A 54 7.28 0.42 2.01
CA HIS A 54 6.00 0.22 2.67
C HIS A 54 5.58 -1.23 2.46
N THR A 55 5.14 -1.89 3.51
CA THR A 55 4.57 -3.23 3.44
C THR A 55 3.13 -3.17 3.89
N LEU A 56 2.23 -3.65 3.04
CA LEU A 56 0.80 -3.77 3.30
C LEU A 56 0.42 -5.24 3.26
N ILE A 57 -0.23 -5.73 4.31
CA ILE A 57 -0.59 -7.14 4.46
C ILE A 57 -2.07 -7.23 4.81
N ASP A 58 -2.88 -7.82 3.94
CA ASP A 58 -4.26 -8.20 4.23
C ASP A 58 -4.29 -9.59 4.88
N LEU A 59 -4.50 -9.61 6.20
CA LEU A 59 -4.55 -10.85 6.98
C LEU A 59 -5.82 -11.67 6.72
N LEU A 60 -6.88 -11.06 6.21
CA LEU A 60 -8.15 -11.74 5.96
C LEU A 60 -8.08 -12.60 4.70
N THR A 61 -7.40 -12.07 3.67
CA THR A 61 -7.34 -12.71 2.36
C THR A 61 -6.00 -13.38 2.08
N GLY A 62 -4.98 -13.09 2.89
CA GLY A 62 -3.63 -13.55 2.63
C GLY A 62 -3.05 -12.89 1.37
N SER A 63 -3.27 -11.59 1.20
CA SER A 63 -2.66 -10.81 0.12
C SER A 63 -1.65 -9.85 0.73
N ALA A 64 -0.55 -9.60 0.04
CA ALA A 64 0.46 -8.66 0.53
C ALA A 64 1.14 -7.93 -0.62
N VAL A 65 1.49 -6.67 -0.38
CA VAL A 65 2.26 -5.85 -1.32
C VAL A 65 3.39 -5.15 -0.59
N ARG A 66 4.59 -5.25 -1.17
CA ARG A 66 5.76 -4.46 -0.81
C ARG A 66 5.90 -3.36 -1.83
N VAL A 67 6.02 -2.14 -1.37
CA VAL A 67 6.07 -0.92 -2.18
C VAL A 67 7.37 -0.20 -1.87
N LEU A 68 8.21 -0.02 -2.89
CA LEU A 68 9.37 0.85 -2.83
C LEU A 68 9.04 2.18 -3.47
N ILE A 69 9.21 3.25 -2.70
CA ILE A 69 9.13 4.63 -3.14
C ILE A 69 10.55 5.17 -3.14
N SER A 70 11.00 5.67 -4.29
CA SER A 70 12.35 6.21 -4.44
C SER A 70 12.33 7.54 -5.19
N TRP A 71 13.24 8.44 -4.83
CA TRP A 71 13.47 9.66 -5.61
C TRP A 71 14.41 9.37 -6.78
N ASP A 72 13.93 9.50 -8.01
CA ASP A 72 14.77 9.45 -9.20
C ASP A 72 15.39 10.83 -9.43
N ARG A 73 16.66 10.98 -9.06
CA ARG A 73 17.42 12.23 -9.23
C ARG A 73 17.61 12.63 -10.69
N GLN A 74 17.68 11.67 -11.62
CA GLN A 74 17.89 11.98 -13.03
C GLN A 74 16.63 12.56 -13.66
N LEU A 75 15.48 12.04 -13.26
CA LEU A 75 14.18 12.47 -13.78
C LEU A 75 13.51 13.53 -12.88
N GLY A 76 14.09 13.85 -11.73
CA GLY A 76 13.56 14.81 -10.76
C GLY A 76 12.17 14.46 -10.25
N ARG A 77 11.88 13.16 -10.07
CA ARG A 77 10.54 12.68 -9.69
C ARG A 77 10.57 11.42 -8.84
N THR A 78 9.52 11.19 -8.09
CA THR A 78 9.29 9.94 -7.35
C THR A 78 8.96 8.78 -8.30
N ARG A 79 9.58 7.63 -8.05
CA ARG A 79 9.26 6.35 -8.69
C ARG A 79 8.76 5.35 -7.66
N THR A 80 7.63 4.74 -7.98
CA THR A 80 7.06 3.63 -7.21
C THR A 80 7.29 2.31 -7.94
N SER A 81 7.77 1.32 -7.21
CA SER A 81 7.85 -0.07 -7.67
C SER A 81 7.24 -0.98 -6.63
N ILE A 82 6.57 -2.05 -7.04
CA ILE A 82 5.93 -2.96 -6.10
C ILE A 82 6.23 -4.42 -6.41
N ALA A 83 6.17 -5.25 -5.38
CA ALA A 83 6.09 -6.69 -5.46
C ALA A 83 4.80 -7.09 -4.73
N GLU A 84 4.06 -8.05 -5.27
CA GLU A 84 2.74 -8.43 -4.76
C GLU A 84 2.57 -9.94 -4.78
N ILE A 85 1.92 -10.48 -3.75
CA ILE A 85 1.56 -11.89 -3.62
C ILE A 85 0.14 -12.04 -3.11
N GLY A 86 -0.40 -13.24 -3.31
CA GLY A 86 -1.69 -13.64 -2.77
C GLY A 86 -2.82 -13.55 -3.80
N PRO A 87 -4.06 -13.84 -3.35
CA PRO A 87 -5.20 -14.03 -4.24
C PRO A 87 -5.86 -12.73 -4.72
N ARG A 88 -5.60 -11.58 -4.07
CA ARG A 88 -6.19 -10.29 -4.45
C ARG A 88 -5.16 -9.30 -4.98
N PRO A 89 -5.56 -8.42 -5.91
CA PRO A 89 -4.74 -7.29 -6.36
C PRO A 89 -4.75 -6.18 -5.31
N LEU A 90 -4.15 -6.42 -4.15
CA LEU A 90 -4.16 -5.53 -2.99
C LEU A 90 -3.66 -4.12 -3.34
N TRP A 91 -2.66 -4.01 -4.22
CA TRP A 91 -2.17 -2.72 -4.67
C TRP A 91 -3.22 -1.90 -5.40
N ASP A 92 -3.94 -2.51 -6.34
CA ASP A 92 -4.93 -1.80 -7.14
C ASP A 92 -6.09 -1.31 -6.27
N GLU A 93 -6.47 -2.10 -5.26
CA GLU A 93 -7.46 -1.72 -4.25
C GLU A 93 -6.97 -0.53 -3.40
N VAL A 94 -5.73 -0.57 -2.90
CA VAL A 94 -5.13 0.56 -2.15
C VAL A 94 -5.11 1.82 -3.01
N VAL A 95 -4.71 1.73 -4.28
CA VAL A 95 -4.73 2.85 -5.24
C VAL A 95 -6.15 3.41 -5.39
N ALA A 96 -7.15 2.54 -5.53
CA ALA A 96 -8.54 2.95 -5.69
C ALA A 96 -9.04 3.72 -4.45
N TYR A 97 -8.82 3.20 -3.24
CA TYR A 97 -9.21 3.87 -2.01
C TYR A 97 -8.47 5.18 -1.81
N LEU A 98 -7.14 5.22 -1.99
CA LEU A 98 -6.40 6.47 -1.88
C LEU A 98 -6.85 7.50 -2.92
N GLY A 99 -7.15 7.08 -4.15
CA GLY A 99 -7.70 7.95 -5.18
C GLY A 99 -9.10 8.49 -4.83
N GLU A 100 -9.95 7.69 -4.22
CA GLU A 100 -11.25 8.16 -3.70
C GLU A 100 -11.09 9.15 -2.54
N TRP A 101 -10.22 8.85 -1.59
CA TRP A 101 -9.92 9.74 -0.48
C TRP A 101 -9.39 11.09 -0.98
N GLU A 102 -8.51 11.10 -1.98
CA GLU A 102 -8.05 12.32 -2.63
C GLU A 102 -9.20 13.08 -3.33
N ARG A 103 -10.11 12.37 -4.03
CA ARG A 103 -11.31 12.97 -4.61
C ARG A 103 -12.27 13.56 -3.57
N HIS A 104 -12.19 13.11 -2.32
CA HIS A 104 -12.97 13.65 -1.19
C HIS A 104 -12.15 14.65 -0.37
N SER A 105 -11.21 15.34 -1.01
CA SER A 105 -10.38 16.37 -0.36
C SER A 105 -9.66 15.85 0.88
N ARG A 106 -9.27 14.57 0.86
CA ARG A 106 -8.61 13.87 1.97
C ARG A 106 -9.47 13.77 3.24
N THR A 107 -10.79 13.76 3.08
CA THR A 107 -11.75 13.42 4.13
C THR A 107 -12.14 11.96 3.98
N ILE A 108 -12.18 11.20 5.09
CA ILE A 108 -12.62 9.80 5.08
C ILE A 108 -14.11 9.77 4.67
N PRO A 109 -14.47 9.07 3.57
CA PRO A 109 -15.86 8.90 3.17
C PRO A 109 -16.67 8.15 4.24
N GLU A 110 -17.89 8.62 4.52
CA GLU A 110 -18.75 8.05 5.57
C GLU A 110 -19.07 6.56 5.33
N HIS A 111 -19.26 6.18 4.06
CA HIS A 111 -19.62 4.82 3.67
C HIS A 111 -18.49 3.78 3.85
N TRP A 112 -17.26 4.20 4.16
CA TRP A 112 -16.18 3.26 4.51
C TRP A 112 -16.33 2.71 5.94
N GLY A 113 -16.96 3.46 6.84
CA GLY A 113 -17.15 3.06 8.24
C GLY A 113 -18.30 2.10 8.51
N GLU A 114 -19.19 1.86 7.53
CA GLU A 114 -20.44 1.11 7.73
C GLU A 114 -20.34 -0.40 7.44
N GLN A 115 -19.16 -0.94 7.14
CA GLN A 115 -18.94 -2.36 6.85
C GLN A 115 -18.22 -3.13 7.97
N GLY A 116 -18.52 -2.79 9.23
CA GLY A 116 -18.10 -3.54 10.42
C GLY A 116 -19.11 -4.59 10.84
#